data_AF-A0A524P1J4-F1
#
_entry.id   AF-A0A524P1J4-F1
#
_cell.length_a   1.000
_cell.length_b   1.000
_cell.length_c   1.000
_cell.angle_alpha   90.00
_cell.angle_beta   90.00
_cell.angle_gamma   90.00
#
_symmetry.space_group_name_H-M   'P 1'
#
loop_
_entity.id
_entity.type
_entity.pdbx_description
1 polymer ?
#
loop_
_entity_poly.entity_id
_entity_poly.type
_entity_poly.pdbx_seq_one_letter_code
_entity_poly.pdbx_strand_id
1 'polypeptide(L)'
;MATWLQRQKAQRRLRDQVGLWYHPQYKAEALVESARVPGIEVARGEKILGSLSAEGLLRPKRVRPAPLIALADLARAHADSYLEKTARPEYLGRIFGLEAHDIDVDSLLIAQRRQVGGTVEAARWALEDSRRIGFNIGGGFHHAEPEAGAGFCVYNDVAVAIAALRADGFDAPVAIIDLDYHQGNGNIVAFEADDSVLTYSIHGSVWSHV
;
A
#
# COMPACT_ATOMS: atom_id res chain seq x y z
N MET A 1 -20.72 8.61 31.40
CA MET A 1 -20.99 7.72 30.25
C MET A 1 -21.59 8.54 29.11
N ALA A 2 -21.10 8.39 27.87
CA ALA A 2 -21.65 9.12 26.73
C ALA A 2 -23.06 8.60 26.35
N THR A 3 -24.00 9.52 26.15
CA THR A 3 -25.38 9.23 25.74
C THR A 3 -25.42 8.59 24.35
N TRP A 4 -26.50 7.88 24.02
CA TRP A 4 -26.71 7.28 22.69
C TRP A 4 -26.55 8.31 21.56
N LEU A 5 -27.08 9.52 21.75
CA LEU A 5 -26.92 10.65 20.82
C LEU A 5 -25.45 11.09 20.68
N GLN A 6 -24.69 11.15 21.79
CA GLN A 6 -23.27 11.48 21.75
C GLN A 6 -22.46 10.42 21.01
N ARG A 7 -22.77 9.13 21.20
CA ARG A 7 -22.14 8.03 20.45
C ARG A 7 -22.44 8.10 18.96
N GLN A 8 -23.70 8.35 18.58
CA GLN A 8 -24.05 8.53 17.17
C GLN A 8 -23.37 9.74 16.54
N LYS A 9 -23.27 10.86 17.25
CA LYS A 9 -22.60 12.08 16.76
C LYS A 9 -21.09 11.88 16.63
N ALA A 10 -20.46 11.17 17.57
CA ALA A 10 -19.05 10.81 17.53
C ALA A 10 -18.75 9.81 16.39
N GLN A 11 -19.56 8.76 16.24
CA GLN A 11 -19.48 7.83 15.11
C GLN A 11 -19.66 8.55 13.77
N ARG A 12 -20.57 9.53 13.70
CA ARG A 12 -20.77 10.31 12.48
C ARG A 12 -19.57 11.22 12.16
N ARG A 13 -18.94 11.84 13.16
CA ARG A 13 -17.72 12.64 12.99
C ARG A 13 -16.53 11.80 12.50
N LEU A 14 -16.28 10.65 13.14
CA LEU A 14 -15.21 9.73 12.73
C LEU A 14 -15.42 9.24 11.29
N ARG A 15 -16.67 8.98 10.90
CA ARG A 15 -17.03 8.51 9.57
C ARG A 15 -16.77 9.51 8.43
N ASP A 16 -16.70 10.81 8.72
CA ASP A 16 -16.41 11.85 7.72
C ASP A 16 -14.91 12.25 7.75
N GLN A 17 -14.18 11.79 8.78
CA GLN A 17 -12.74 11.96 8.99
C GLN A 17 -11.91 10.78 8.50
N VAL A 18 -12.54 9.70 8.06
CA VAL A 18 -11.84 8.51 7.52
C VAL A 18 -12.12 8.37 6.03
N GLY A 19 -11.07 8.47 5.22
CA GLY A 19 -11.08 8.17 3.80
C GLY A 19 -10.55 6.75 3.60
N LEU A 20 -11.16 5.99 2.70
CA LEU A 20 -10.78 4.60 2.46
C LEU A 20 -10.69 4.35 0.96
N TRP A 21 -9.53 3.86 0.49
CA TRP A 21 -9.24 3.55 -0.91
C TRP A 21 -9.14 2.05 -1.12
N TYR A 22 -9.75 1.60 -2.21
CA TYR A 22 -9.70 0.23 -2.70
C TYR A 22 -10.04 0.20 -4.19
N HIS A 23 -9.56 -0.80 -4.91
CA HIS A 23 -10.00 -1.07 -6.27
C HIS A 23 -10.20 -2.58 -6.47
N PRO A 24 -11.23 -3.04 -7.20
CA PRO A 24 -11.43 -4.47 -7.47
C PRO A 24 -10.22 -5.16 -8.13
N GLN A 25 -9.45 -4.42 -8.93
CA GLN A 25 -8.20 -4.90 -9.54
C GLN A 25 -7.06 -5.16 -8.53
N TYR A 26 -7.24 -4.93 -7.23
CA TYR A 26 -6.30 -5.42 -6.22
C TYR A 26 -6.23 -6.95 -6.22
N LYS A 27 -7.32 -7.60 -6.62
CA LYS A 27 -7.38 -9.04 -6.89
C LYS A 27 -6.69 -9.27 -8.23
N ALA A 28 -5.37 -9.34 -8.27
CA ALA A 28 -4.66 -9.76 -9.48
C ALA A 28 -5.19 -11.15 -9.86
N GLU A 29 -6.04 -11.21 -10.89
CA GLU A 29 -6.89 -12.37 -11.19
C GLU A 29 -6.07 -13.64 -11.42
N ALA A 30 -4.85 -13.51 -11.95
CA ALA A 30 -3.92 -14.63 -12.12
C ALA A 30 -3.39 -15.23 -10.80
N LEU A 31 -3.26 -14.44 -9.73
CA LEU A 31 -2.94 -15.00 -8.39
C LEU A 31 -4.12 -15.80 -7.82
N VAL A 32 -5.35 -15.49 -8.25
CA VAL A 32 -6.57 -16.22 -7.85
C VAL A 32 -6.66 -17.56 -8.56
N GLU A 33 -6.30 -17.63 -9.84
CA GLU A 33 -6.34 -18.88 -10.62
C GLU A 33 -5.21 -19.83 -10.25
N SER A 34 -4.02 -19.28 -9.96
CA SER A 34 -2.86 -20.06 -9.54
C SER A 34 -2.91 -20.50 -8.07
N ALA A 35 -3.63 -19.76 -7.19
CA ALA A 35 -4.04 -20.03 -5.78
C ALA A 35 -3.05 -20.74 -4.83
N ARG A 36 -1.84 -21.03 -5.25
CA ARG A 36 -0.83 -21.81 -4.53
C ARG A 36 0.33 -20.94 -4.07
N VAL A 37 0.15 -19.62 -3.97
CA VAL A 37 1.08 -18.77 -3.21
C VAL A 37 0.64 -18.83 -1.75
N PRO A 38 1.34 -19.58 -0.88
CA PRO A 38 0.95 -19.69 0.52
C PRO A 38 1.01 -18.32 1.19
N GLY A 39 -0.02 -17.97 1.97
CA GLY A 39 -0.06 -16.73 2.74
C GLY A 39 -0.72 -15.52 2.06
N ILE A 40 -1.03 -15.60 0.75
CA ILE A 40 -1.79 -14.54 0.07
C ILE A 40 -3.29 -14.85 0.11
N GLU A 41 -4.04 -13.98 0.78
CA GLU A 41 -5.51 -13.99 0.76
C GLU A 41 -6.00 -12.98 -0.27
N VAL A 42 -6.32 -13.43 -1.48
CA VAL A 42 -6.63 -12.51 -2.60
C VAL A 42 -7.94 -11.75 -2.36
N ALA A 43 -8.91 -12.34 -1.66
CA ALA A 43 -10.16 -11.67 -1.31
C ALA A 43 -10.05 -10.81 -0.02
N ARG A 44 -8.85 -10.60 0.53
CA ARG A 44 -8.63 -9.89 1.80
C ARG A 44 -9.33 -8.54 1.81
N GLY A 45 -9.18 -7.76 0.75
CA GLY A 45 -9.78 -6.42 0.69
C GLY A 45 -11.31 -6.46 0.73
N GLU A 46 -11.94 -7.37 -0.01
CA GLU A 46 -13.40 -7.52 -0.01
C GLU A 46 -13.92 -8.07 1.32
N LYS A 47 -13.17 -8.99 1.96
CA LYS A 47 -13.48 -9.49 3.30
C LYS A 47 -13.44 -8.36 4.33
N ILE A 48 -12.40 -7.52 4.32
CA ILE A 48 -12.30 -6.35 5.20
C ILE A 48 -13.47 -5.39 4.96
N LEU A 49 -13.75 -5.04 3.70
CA LEU A 49 -14.85 -4.16 3.33
C LEU A 49 -16.21 -4.71 3.78
N GLY A 50 -16.44 -6.00 3.58
CA GLY A 50 -17.63 -6.72 4.00
C GLY A 50 -17.83 -6.67 5.51
N SER A 51 -16.79 -7.00 6.28
CA SER A 51 -16.83 -6.94 7.75
C SER A 51 -17.09 -5.53 8.27
N LEU A 52 -16.37 -4.52 7.76
CA LEU A 52 -16.58 -3.12 8.15
C LEU A 52 -18.00 -2.64 7.81
N SER A 53 -18.57 -3.10 6.70
CA SER A 53 -19.95 -2.79 6.32
C SER A 53 -20.96 -3.49 7.24
N ALA A 54 -20.73 -4.76 7.59
CA ALA A 54 -21.59 -5.53 8.48
C ALA A 54 -21.64 -4.95 9.90
N GLU A 55 -20.52 -4.41 10.39
CA GLU A 55 -20.44 -3.69 11.66
C GLU A 55 -20.98 -2.25 11.59
N GLY A 56 -21.40 -1.81 10.41
CA GLY A 56 -21.88 -0.44 10.18
C GLY A 56 -20.80 0.63 10.30
N LEU A 57 -19.52 0.26 10.29
CA LEU A 57 -18.39 1.20 10.34
C LEU A 57 -18.17 1.86 8.97
N LEU A 58 -18.44 1.12 7.90
CA LEU A 58 -18.31 1.57 6.52
C LEU A 58 -19.66 1.62 5.81
N ARG A 59 -19.84 2.61 4.94
CA ARG A 59 -20.90 2.60 3.92
C ARG A 59 -20.20 2.31 2.59
N PRO A 60 -20.60 1.28 1.82
CA PRO A 60 -19.91 0.89 0.59
C PRO A 60 -19.65 2.05 -0.38
N LYS A 61 -20.62 2.97 -0.52
CA LYS A 61 -20.49 4.17 -1.35
C LYS A 61 -19.42 5.19 -0.94
N ARG A 62 -18.75 4.99 0.20
CA ARG A 62 -17.66 5.84 0.69
C ARG A 62 -16.28 5.26 0.44
N VAL A 63 -16.22 4.02 -0.07
CA VAL A 63 -14.98 3.47 -0.61
C VAL A 63 -14.64 4.27 -1.85
N ARG A 64 -13.46 4.91 -1.84
CA ARG A 64 -12.92 5.67 -2.95
C ARG A 64 -12.16 4.72 -3.87
N PRO A 65 -12.29 4.85 -5.20
CA PRO A 65 -11.52 4.04 -6.12
C PRO A 65 -10.04 4.43 -6.03
N ALA A 66 -9.16 3.46 -5.83
CA ALA A 66 -7.73 3.70 -5.93
C ALA A 66 -7.32 3.96 -7.39
N PRO A 67 -6.65 5.09 -7.70
CA PRO A 67 -6.26 5.41 -9.06
C PRO A 67 -5.15 4.49 -9.55
N LEU A 68 -5.03 4.34 -10.87
CA LEU A 68 -3.88 3.68 -11.47
C LEU A 68 -2.77 4.72 -11.59
N ILE A 69 -1.73 4.61 -10.76
CA ILE A 69 -0.66 5.60 -10.76
C ILE A 69 0.23 5.47 -12.01
N ALA A 70 0.82 6.58 -12.48
CA ALA A 70 1.70 6.58 -13.64
C ALA A 70 3.07 5.97 -13.31
N LEU A 71 3.77 5.45 -14.32
CA LEU A 71 5.14 4.96 -14.14
C LEU A 71 6.10 6.06 -13.65
N ALA A 72 5.89 7.30 -14.10
CA ALA A 72 6.67 8.46 -13.67
C ALA A 72 6.55 8.73 -12.16
N ASP A 73 5.44 8.36 -11.52
CA ASP A 73 5.31 8.50 -10.07
C ASP A 73 6.06 7.38 -9.34
N LEU A 74 6.08 6.16 -9.88
CA LEU A 74 6.90 5.07 -9.36
C LEU A 74 8.39 5.40 -9.44
N ALA A 75 8.81 6.02 -10.55
CA ALA A 75 10.20 6.44 -10.79
C ALA A 75 10.71 7.50 -9.79
N ARG A 76 9.83 8.06 -8.95
CA ARG A 76 10.25 8.94 -7.84
C ARG A 76 10.87 8.19 -6.66
N ALA A 77 10.61 6.88 -6.55
CA ALA A 77 11.10 6.04 -5.45
C ALA A 77 11.83 4.78 -5.91
N HIS A 78 11.82 4.51 -7.22
CA HIS A 78 12.37 3.30 -7.84
C HIS A 78 13.26 3.69 -9.02
N ALA A 79 14.39 3.02 -9.19
CA ALA A 79 15.25 3.23 -10.34
C ALA A 79 14.54 2.81 -11.64
N ASP A 80 14.71 3.57 -12.72
CA ASP A 80 14.15 3.22 -14.03
C ASP A 80 14.60 1.81 -14.47
N SER A 81 15.87 1.48 -14.23
CA SER A 81 16.42 0.16 -14.53
C SER A 81 15.75 -0.98 -13.75
N TYR A 82 15.18 -0.69 -12.59
CA TYR A 82 14.37 -1.64 -11.82
C TYR A 82 12.96 -1.74 -12.38
N LEU A 83 12.30 -0.61 -12.67
CA LEU A 83 10.96 -0.60 -13.29
C LEU A 83 10.92 -1.36 -14.62
N GLU A 84 12.00 -1.30 -15.41
CA GLU A 84 12.12 -2.10 -16.64
C GLU A 84 12.21 -3.61 -16.37
N LYS A 85 12.82 -4.04 -15.25
CA LYS A 85 12.90 -5.46 -14.88
C LYS A 85 11.54 -6.02 -14.47
N THR A 86 10.66 -5.22 -13.88
CA THR A 86 9.34 -5.69 -13.43
C THR A 86 8.41 -6.10 -14.58
N ALA A 87 8.71 -5.67 -15.81
CA ALA A 87 8.00 -6.12 -17.01
C ALA A 87 8.37 -7.57 -17.42
N ARG A 88 9.32 -8.22 -16.75
CA ARG A 88 9.77 -9.59 -17.07
C ARG A 88 9.11 -10.60 -16.14
N PRO A 89 8.43 -11.64 -16.66
CA PRO A 89 7.73 -12.62 -15.83
C PRO A 89 8.69 -13.40 -14.92
N GLU A 90 9.92 -13.67 -15.33
CA GLU A 90 10.93 -14.34 -14.50
C GLU A 90 11.38 -13.49 -13.32
N TYR A 91 11.31 -12.17 -13.45
CA TYR A 91 11.65 -11.27 -12.36
C TYR A 91 10.51 -11.18 -11.35
N LEU A 92 9.27 -10.96 -11.82
CA LEU A 92 8.09 -11.00 -10.96
C LEU A 92 7.91 -12.36 -10.27
N GLY A 93 8.13 -13.47 -10.99
CA GLY A 93 8.09 -14.82 -10.43
C GLY A 93 8.96 -14.96 -9.20
N ARG A 94 10.18 -14.38 -9.20
CA ARG A 94 11.05 -14.38 -8.01
C ARG A 94 10.49 -13.59 -6.83
N ILE A 95 9.83 -12.46 -7.08
CA ILE A 95 9.21 -11.63 -6.02
C ILE A 95 8.03 -12.37 -5.36
N PHE A 96 7.27 -13.13 -6.16
CA PHE A 96 6.05 -13.81 -5.72
C PHE A 96 6.25 -15.30 -5.37
N GLY A 97 7.43 -15.87 -5.61
CA GLY A 97 7.69 -17.30 -5.43
C GLY A 97 6.92 -18.17 -6.43
N LEU A 98 6.80 -17.70 -7.67
CA LEU A 98 6.06 -18.34 -8.76
C LEU A 98 6.95 -18.58 -9.98
N GLU A 99 6.58 -19.56 -10.80
CA GLU A 99 7.24 -19.80 -12.08
C GLU A 99 6.80 -18.74 -13.10
N ALA A 100 7.68 -18.40 -14.05
CA ALA A 100 7.42 -17.34 -15.02
C ALA A 100 6.15 -17.56 -15.87
N HIS A 101 5.80 -18.83 -16.14
CA HIS A 101 4.60 -19.16 -16.92
C HIS A 101 3.30 -19.00 -16.14
N ASP A 102 3.37 -18.88 -14.80
CA ASP A 102 2.23 -18.62 -13.92
C ASP A 102 2.03 -17.11 -13.65
N ILE A 103 2.87 -16.25 -14.26
CA ILE A 103 2.86 -14.80 -14.06
C ILE A 103 2.10 -14.11 -15.20
N ASP A 104 0.94 -13.57 -14.88
CA ASP A 104 0.32 -12.50 -15.66
C ASP A 104 0.92 -11.16 -15.21
N VAL A 105 1.91 -10.70 -15.97
CA VAL A 105 2.65 -9.46 -15.71
C VAL A 105 1.69 -8.27 -15.62
N ASP A 106 0.79 -8.10 -16.59
CA ASP A 106 -0.06 -6.92 -16.68
C ASP A 106 -1.02 -6.84 -15.50
N SER A 107 -1.69 -7.96 -15.17
CA SER A 107 -2.64 -8.03 -14.05
C SER A 107 -1.96 -7.71 -12.72
N LEU A 108 -0.77 -8.28 -12.48
CA LEU A 108 0.01 -8.04 -11.26
C LEU A 108 0.49 -6.60 -11.15
N LEU A 109 1.06 -6.05 -12.22
CA LEU A 109 1.56 -4.67 -12.22
C LEU A 109 0.41 -3.66 -12.08
N ILE A 110 -0.74 -3.91 -12.71
CA ILE A 110 -1.94 -3.09 -12.53
C ILE A 110 -2.41 -3.13 -11.07
N ALA A 111 -2.46 -4.31 -10.45
CA ALA A 111 -2.85 -4.46 -9.06
C ALA A 111 -1.93 -3.65 -8.12
N GLN A 112 -0.62 -3.84 -8.24
CA GLN A 112 0.39 -3.13 -7.44
C GLN A 112 0.32 -1.61 -7.67
N ARG A 113 0.16 -1.15 -8.92
CA ARG A 113 0.03 0.29 -9.22
C ARG A 113 -1.25 0.91 -8.66
N ARG A 114 -2.36 0.16 -8.65
CA ARG A 114 -3.61 0.59 -8.02
C ARG A 114 -3.44 0.71 -6.52
N GLN A 115 -2.77 -0.26 -5.89
CA GLN A 115 -2.47 -0.25 -4.47
C GLN A 115 -1.57 0.94 -4.11
N VAL A 116 -0.50 1.19 -4.87
CA VAL A 116 0.34 2.39 -4.70
C VAL A 116 -0.50 3.68 -4.82
N GLY A 117 -1.31 3.79 -5.87
CA GLY A 117 -2.18 4.95 -6.08
C GLY A 117 -3.17 5.17 -4.91
N GLY A 118 -3.66 4.09 -4.30
CA GLY A 118 -4.48 4.16 -3.09
C GLY A 118 -3.74 4.78 -1.91
N THR A 119 -2.45 4.44 -1.71
CA THR A 119 -1.62 5.01 -0.64
C THR A 119 -1.32 6.49 -0.90
N VAL A 120 -0.97 6.86 -2.14
CA VAL A 120 -0.74 8.27 -2.52
C VAL A 120 -1.97 9.14 -2.24
N GLU A 121 -3.14 8.72 -2.71
CA GLU A 121 -4.37 9.49 -2.51
C GLU A 121 -4.84 9.51 -1.06
N ALA A 122 -4.64 8.41 -0.32
CA ALA A 122 -4.91 8.38 1.12
C ALA A 122 -4.03 9.38 1.88
N ALA A 123 -2.75 9.48 1.52
CA ALA A 123 -1.80 10.41 2.12
C ALA A 123 -2.15 11.87 1.79
N ARG A 124 -2.41 12.18 0.51
CA ARG A 124 -2.88 13.53 0.09
C ARG A 124 -4.13 13.96 0.83
N TRP A 125 -5.11 13.06 0.90
CA TRP A 125 -6.38 13.36 1.55
C TRP A 125 -6.25 13.61 3.06
N ALA A 126 -5.33 12.90 3.72
CA ALA A 126 -5.03 13.11 5.14
C ALA A 126 -4.41 14.50 5.40
N LEU A 127 -3.66 15.04 4.45
CA LEU A 127 -3.05 16.38 4.59
C LEU A 127 -4.03 17.54 4.32
N GLU A 128 -5.15 17.30 3.63
CA GLU A 128 -6.16 18.34 3.38
C GLU A 128 -6.77 18.93 4.66
N ASP A 129 -6.84 18.15 5.75
CA ASP A 129 -7.29 18.60 7.07
C ASP A 129 -6.67 17.71 8.15
N SER A 130 -5.99 18.32 9.12
CA SER A 130 -5.34 17.65 10.27
C SER A 130 -6.17 16.62 11.05
N ARG A 131 -7.50 16.60 10.88
CA ARG A 131 -8.43 15.67 11.52
C ARG A 131 -8.70 14.42 10.67
N ARG A 132 -8.16 14.34 9.47
CA ARG A 132 -8.42 13.27 8.50
C ARG A 132 -7.42 12.12 8.64
N ILE A 133 -7.90 10.92 8.37
CA ILE A 133 -7.11 9.68 8.35
C ILE A 133 -7.39 8.93 7.05
N GLY A 134 -6.38 8.77 6.21
CA GLY A 134 -6.47 7.98 4.98
C GLY A 134 -6.13 6.51 5.23
N PHE A 135 -6.94 5.60 4.68
CA PHE A 135 -6.70 4.17 4.70
C PHE A 135 -6.64 3.62 3.28
N ASN A 136 -5.58 2.88 2.97
CA ASN A 136 -5.54 2.04 1.78
C ASN A 136 -5.57 0.58 2.19
N ILE A 137 -6.56 -0.18 1.71
CA ILE A 137 -6.77 -1.57 2.13
C ILE A 137 -5.68 -2.53 1.64
N GLY A 138 -4.98 -2.19 0.56
CA GLY A 138 -4.04 -3.09 -0.12
C GLY A 138 -2.61 -2.58 -0.19
N GLY A 139 -2.24 -1.54 0.57
CA GLY A 139 -0.87 -1.01 0.60
C GLY A 139 0.00 -1.68 1.66
N GLY A 140 1.15 -1.06 1.99
CA GLY A 140 2.10 -1.54 2.99
C GLY A 140 3.23 -2.38 2.43
N PHE A 141 3.70 -2.08 1.22
CA PHE A 141 4.73 -2.83 0.50
C PHE A 141 6.15 -2.51 0.95
N HIS A 142 6.39 -2.75 2.24
CA HIS A 142 7.58 -2.36 2.97
C HIS A 142 8.86 -3.17 2.64
N HIS A 143 8.78 -4.19 1.78
CA HIS A 143 9.94 -4.98 1.33
C HIS A 143 10.49 -4.54 -0.03
N ALA A 144 9.80 -3.65 -0.75
CA ALA A 144 10.31 -3.12 -2.00
C ALA A 144 11.37 -2.04 -1.72
N GLU A 145 12.57 -2.27 -2.20
CA GLU A 145 13.72 -1.36 -2.19
C GLU A 145 13.77 -0.56 -3.50
N PRO A 146 14.56 0.53 -3.57
CA PRO A 146 14.63 1.36 -4.78
C PRO A 146 15.05 0.62 -6.05
N GLU A 147 15.80 -0.47 -5.93
CA GLU A 147 16.32 -1.25 -7.07
C GLU A 147 15.87 -2.71 -7.11
N ALA A 148 15.05 -3.14 -6.13
CA ALA A 148 14.66 -4.54 -5.98
C ALA A 148 13.29 -4.71 -5.31
N GLY A 149 12.52 -5.69 -5.78
CA GLY A 149 11.28 -6.13 -5.13
C GLY A 149 11.49 -7.46 -4.40
N ALA A 150 10.74 -7.66 -3.32
CA ALA A 150 10.81 -8.87 -2.50
C ALA A 150 9.53 -9.04 -1.67
N GLY A 151 9.28 -10.24 -1.14
CA GLY A 151 8.18 -10.48 -0.21
C GLY A 151 6.82 -9.99 -0.72
N PHE A 152 6.50 -10.29 -1.99
CA PHE A 152 5.27 -9.85 -2.66
C PHE A 152 5.15 -8.33 -2.89
N CYS A 153 6.19 -7.55 -2.56
CA CYS A 153 6.26 -6.10 -2.73
C CYS A 153 7.01 -5.80 -4.03
N VAL A 154 6.28 -5.35 -5.07
CA VAL A 154 6.90 -4.91 -6.33
C VAL A 154 7.25 -3.43 -6.23
N TYR A 155 6.37 -2.61 -5.69
CA TYR A 155 6.59 -1.17 -5.55
C TYR A 155 6.37 -0.75 -4.10
N ASN A 156 7.30 0.02 -3.55
CA ASN A 156 7.16 0.62 -2.23
C ASN A 156 6.15 1.77 -2.29
N ASP A 157 4.91 1.51 -1.86
CA ASP A 157 3.82 2.48 -1.90
C ASP A 157 4.01 3.64 -0.93
N VAL A 158 4.63 3.40 0.23
CA VAL A 158 4.93 4.43 1.22
C VAL A 158 5.98 5.39 0.69
N ALA A 159 7.06 4.88 0.10
CA ALA A 159 8.11 5.69 -0.50
C ALA A 159 7.58 6.54 -1.65
N VAL A 160 6.78 5.95 -2.55
CA VAL A 160 6.12 6.69 -3.65
C VAL A 160 5.17 7.75 -3.11
N ALA A 161 4.39 7.46 -2.05
CA ALA A 161 3.50 8.44 -1.45
C ALA A 161 4.24 9.63 -0.85
N ILE A 162 5.33 9.39 -0.10
CA ILE A 162 6.15 10.47 0.44
C ILE A 162 6.76 11.30 -0.69
N ALA A 163 7.32 10.66 -1.72
CA ALA A 163 7.90 11.38 -2.86
C ALA A 163 6.86 12.18 -3.66
N ALA A 164 5.64 11.67 -3.80
CA ALA A 164 4.52 12.41 -4.40
C ALA A 164 4.12 13.62 -3.54
N LEU A 165 4.06 13.46 -2.22
CA LEU A 165 3.79 14.56 -1.30
C LEU A 165 4.89 15.63 -1.34
N ARG A 166 6.16 15.23 -1.40
CA ARG A 166 7.29 16.18 -1.59
C ARG A 166 7.12 16.96 -2.90
N ALA A 167 6.73 16.29 -3.98
CA ALA A 167 6.48 16.93 -5.27
C ALA A 167 5.28 17.91 -5.24
N ASP A 168 4.31 17.65 -4.36
CA ASP A 168 3.16 18.52 -4.10
C ASP A 168 3.51 19.69 -3.12
N GLY A 169 4.77 19.78 -2.66
CA GLY A 169 5.27 20.85 -1.78
C GLY A 169 5.11 20.60 -0.28
N PHE A 170 4.88 19.34 0.13
CA PHE A 170 4.88 18.97 1.55
C PHE A 170 6.30 18.73 2.03
N ASP A 171 6.80 19.56 2.95
CA ASP A 171 8.21 19.57 3.37
C ASP A 171 8.41 19.17 4.85
N ALA A 172 7.32 18.92 5.58
CA ALA A 172 7.40 18.60 7.00
C ALA A 172 7.99 17.19 7.24
N PRO A 173 8.57 16.93 8.42
CA PRO A 173 9.08 15.60 8.77
C PRO A 173 7.99 14.53 8.70
N VAL A 174 8.35 13.33 8.26
CA VAL A 174 7.47 12.15 8.18
C VAL A 174 7.97 11.08 9.14
N ALA A 175 7.06 10.40 9.83
CA ALA A 175 7.38 9.22 10.61
C ALA A 175 6.65 8.00 10.00
N ILE A 176 7.42 7.00 9.59
CA ILE A 176 6.95 5.68 9.19
C ILE A 176 6.99 4.79 10.42
N ILE A 177 5.83 4.37 10.90
CA ILE A 177 5.69 3.42 12.02
C ILE A 177 5.28 2.08 11.41
N ASP A 178 6.20 1.12 11.43
CA ASP A 178 6.02 -0.22 10.89
C ASP A 178 5.83 -1.23 12.01
N LEU A 179 4.70 -1.95 11.97
CA LEU A 179 4.29 -2.95 12.96
C LEU A 179 4.09 -4.32 12.32
N ASP A 180 4.57 -4.52 11.09
CA ASP A 180 4.59 -5.85 10.50
C ASP A 180 5.54 -6.78 11.27
N TYR A 181 5.28 -8.09 11.19
CA TYR A 181 6.13 -9.09 11.82
C TYR A 181 7.56 -9.10 11.24
N HIS A 182 7.70 -8.75 9.96
CA HIS A 182 8.98 -8.61 9.28
C HIS A 182 9.47 -7.17 9.35
N GLN A 183 10.79 -7.00 9.38
CA GLN A 183 11.39 -5.68 9.26
C GLN A 183 11.04 -5.05 7.90
N GLY A 184 10.55 -3.81 7.91
CA GLY A 184 10.32 -3.01 6.69
C GLY A 184 11.61 -2.49 6.07
N ASN A 185 12.45 -3.40 5.57
CA ASN A 185 13.75 -3.10 4.96
C ASN A 185 13.65 -2.12 3.77
N GLY A 186 12.63 -2.25 2.93
CA GLY A 186 12.38 -1.35 1.81
C GLY A 186 12.21 0.11 2.24
N ASN A 187 11.52 0.35 3.37
CA ASN A 187 11.39 1.69 3.92
C ASN A 187 12.73 2.21 4.47
N ILE A 188 13.50 1.35 5.13
CA ILE A 188 14.82 1.71 5.68
C ILE A 188 15.77 2.13 4.55
N VAL A 189 15.91 1.30 3.51
CA VAL A 189 16.80 1.56 2.38
C VAL A 189 16.34 2.79 1.59
N ALA A 190 15.03 2.97 1.38
CA ALA A 190 14.51 4.12 0.64
C ALA A 190 14.80 5.47 1.31
N PHE A 191 14.97 5.50 2.64
CA PHE A 191 15.10 6.74 3.41
C PHE A 191 16.40 6.82 4.24
N GLU A 192 17.37 5.92 4.01
CA GLU A 192 18.64 5.89 4.75
C GLU A 192 19.39 7.23 4.71
N ALA A 193 19.28 7.96 3.59
CA ALA A 193 19.93 9.25 3.38
C ALA A 193 19.00 10.48 3.55
N ASP A 194 17.75 10.28 4.01
CA ASP A 194 16.77 11.36 4.20
C ASP A 194 16.42 11.56 5.68
N ASP A 195 17.14 12.49 6.32
CA ASP A 195 16.93 12.85 7.73
C ASP A 195 15.53 13.45 8.03
N SER A 196 14.75 13.78 7.00
CA SER A 196 13.36 14.26 7.16
C SER A 196 12.36 13.12 7.36
N VAL A 197 12.78 11.86 7.20
CA VAL A 197 11.93 10.68 7.33
C VAL A 197 12.45 9.74 8.42
N LEU A 198 11.71 9.61 9.50
CA LEU A 198 11.99 8.64 10.56
C LEU A 198 11.35 7.29 10.22
N THR A 199 12.15 6.23 10.11
CA THR A 199 11.65 4.85 10.07
C THR A 199 11.74 4.19 11.43
N TYR A 200 10.61 3.81 12.01
CA TYR A 200 10.54 3.08 13.28
C TYR A 200 9.79 1.76 13.09
N SER A 201 10.49 0.63 13.22
CA SER A 201 9.94 -0.71 13.01
C SER A 201 10.03 -1.56 14.27
N ILE A 202 8.92 -2.18 14.67
CA ILE A 202 8.88 -3.21 15.71
C ILE A 202 8.53 -4.54 15.02
N HIS A 203 9.49 -5.47 14.97
CA HIS A 203 9.37 -6.72 14.21
C HIS A 203 9.91 -7.91 14.99
N GLY A 204 9.46 -9.11 14.61
CA GLY A 204 9.92 -10.38 15.15
C GLY A 204 10.96 -11.09 14.27
N SER A 205 11.15 -10.63 13.04
CA SER A 205 12.13 -11.19 12.10
C SER A 205 12.76 -10.12 11.21
N VAL A 206 14.00 -10.36 10.81
CA VAL A 206 14.76 -9.51 9.87
C VAL A 206 14.89 -10.27 8.56
N TRP A 207 14.47 -9.65 7.47
CA TRP A 207 14.74 -10.12 6.11
C TRP A 207 15.89 -9.29 5.57
N SER A 208 17.12 -9.75 5.78
CA SER A 208 18.28 -9.22 5.08
C SER A 208 18.42 -9.99 3.77
N HIS A 209 18.48 -9.29 2.65
CA HIS A 209 18.92 -9.89 1.38
C HIS A 209 20.31 -10.52 1.59
N VAL A 210 20.35 -11.85 1.64
CA VAL A 210 21.53 -12.66 1.29
C VAL A 210 21.33 -13.22 -0.10
#